data_AF-A0AA41ZER4-F1
#
_entry.id   AF-A0AA41ZER4-F1
#
_cell.length_a   1.000
_cell.length_b   1.000
_cell.length_c   1.000
_cell.angle_alpha   90.00
_cell.angle_beta   90.00
_cell.angle_gamma   90.00
#
_symmetry.space_group_name_H-M   'P 1'
#
loop_
_entity.id
_entity.type
_entity.pdbx_description
1 polymer ?
#
loop_
_entity_poly.entity_id
_entity_poly.type
_entity_poly.pdbx_seq_one_letter_code
_entity_poly.pdbx_strand_id
1 'polypeptide(L)'
;MIYHDVAGRAGLLEILSWARPHDSAIERAFCREFLDRVPGMTADAFGNRMLVIGDRPRVMWSCHVDTVAARGAQQDVGIDTSGIAGLRNSKAGMSLGADDGAGIWIMLNMIAARRPGLYLFHRGEEQGCLGSRWIRRNTPELLRDIDAAIAFDRADLGDVITHQSYGRTCSDAFAADLVAALNGLDPRFRYKPDDTGVYTDTNEYADIVAECTNLSVGYQRQHGPKERLDVAHCERLLAAMLKLDTSRLVIERDPAIPDDDRWRRFDDYCGHQMNFVDAIVKYPSLAARILEDCGVTLDEFLAISWEEYMGDDTDYRPLMAS
;
A
#
# COMPACT_ATOMS: atom_id res chain seq x y z
N MET A 1 14.16 -2.96 28.20
CA MET A 1 14.34 -2.52 26.80
C MET A 1 13.27 -1.47 26.55
N ILE A 2 13.67 -0.24 26.21
CA ILE A 2 12.76 0.89 26.07
C ILE A 2 12.20 0.85 24.64
N TYR A 3 10.88 0.71 24.52
CA TYR A 3 10.13 0.86 23.27
C TYR A 3 10.44 2.24 22.67
N HIS A 4 10.71 2.32 21.35
CA HIS A 4 10.91 3.60 20.70
C HIS A 4 9.56 4.30 20.59
N ASP A 5 9.25 5.17 21.54
CA ASP A 5 8.00 5.91 21.57
C ASP A 5 7.98 6.93 20.43
N VAL A 6 7.08 6.71 19.46
CA VAL A 6 6.85 7.61 18.31
C VAL A 6 5.65 8.54 18.56
N ALA A 7 5.25 8.76 19.82
CA ALA A 7 4.14 9.63 20.15
C ALA A 7 4.33 11.07 19.64
N GLY A 8 3.21 11.63 19.18
CA GLY A 8 3.12 13.02 18.73
C GLY A 8 3.92 13.34 17.47
N ARG A 9 3.99 14.63 17.15
CA ARG A 9 4.58 15.14 15.89
C ARG A 9 6.06 14.82 15.74
N ALA A 10 6.81 14.79 16.84
CA ALA A 10 8.23 14.48 16.78
C ALA A 10 8.46 13.05 16.28
N GLY A 11 7.70 12.07 16.78
CA GLY A 11 7.78 10.70 16.31
C GLY A 11 7.29 10.51 14.87
N LEU A 12 6.25 11.26 14.46
CA LEU A 12 5.82 11.28 13.06
C LEU A 12 6.95 11.79 12.15
N LEU A 13 7.54 12.93 12.47
CA LEU A 13 8.64 13.50 11.68
C LEU A 13 9.88 12.61 11.67
N GLU A 14 10.16 11.91 12.78
CA GLU A 14 11.22 10.92 12.84
C GLU A 14 10.94 9.75 11.89
N ILE A 15 9.71 9.25 11.78
CA ILE A 15 9.41 8.20 10.78
C ILE A 15 9.61 8.73 9.35
N LEU A 16 9.12 9.96 9.08
CA LEU A 16 9.23 10.59 7.77
C LEU A 16 10.67 10.95 7.37
N SER A 17 11.61 11.05 8.32
CA SER A 17 13.00 11.36 8.00
C SER A 17 13.74 10.19 7.35
N TRP A 18 13.14 9.01 7.25
CA TRP A 18 13.74 7.83 6.64
C TRP A 18 13.19 7.63 5.23
N ALA A 19 14.01 7.84 4.20
CA ALA A 19 13.73 7.30 2.87
C ALA A 19 14.14 5.84 2.80
N ARG A 20 13.18 4.95 2.51
CA ARG A 20 13.27 3.50 2.70
C ARG A 20 13.00 2.76 1.39
N PRO A 21 13.81 2.92 0.32
CA PRO A 21 13.64 2.11 -0.88
C PRO A 21 13.58 0.63 -0.55
N HIS A 22 12.75 -0.12 -1.27
CA HIS A 22 12.61 -1.55 -1.05
C HIS A 22 13.96 -2.27 -1.10
N ASP A 23 14.15 -3.19 -0.16
CA ASP A 23 15.33 -4.00 0.08
C ASP A 23 16.65 -3.23 0.24
N SER A 24 16.55 -1.96 0.62
CA SER A 24 17.70 -1.16 0.98
C SER A 24 18.21 -1.46 2.40
N ALA A 25 19.48 -1.16 2.65
CA ALA A 25 20.06 -1.26 3.99
C ALA A 25 19.35 -0.37 5.01
N ILE A 26 18.82 0.79 4.57
CA ILE A 26 18.11 1.73 5.42
C ILE A 26 16.68 1.28 5.73
N GLU A 27 15.95 0.66 4.80
CA GLU A 27 14.65 0.03 5.09
C GLU A 27 14.83 -1.05 6.17
N ARG A 28 15.84 -1.93 6.02
CA ARG A 28 16.15 -2.94 7.05
C ARG A 28 16.56 -2.30 8.38
N ALA A 29 17.26 -1.17 8.37
CA ALA A 29 17.63 -0.45 9.59
C ALA A 29 16.42 0.20 10.27
N PHE A 30 15.53 0.81 9.49
CA PHE A 30 14.27 1.36 9.97
C PHE A 30 13.46 0.30 10.72
N CYS A 31 13.33 -0.88 10.13
CA CYS A 31 12.58 -1.96 10.76
C CYS A 31 13.21 -2.41 12.08
N ARG A 32 14.54 -2.55 12.13
CA ARG A 32 15.26 -2.88 13.37
C ARG A 32 15.09 -1.82 14.45
N GLU A 33 14.93 -0.56 14.07
CA GLU A 33 14.80 0.56 15.00
C GLU A 33 13.36 0.68 15.53
N PHE A 34 12.36 0.65 14.65
CA PHE A 34 10.98 0.99 14.98
C PHE A 34 10.02 -0.20 15.10
N LEU A 35 10.26 -1.30 14.37
CA LEU A 35 9.33 -2.44 14.32
C LEU A 35 9.83 -3.61 15.18
N ASP A 36 11.07 -4.04 15.00
CA ASP A 36 11.61 -5.24 15.66
C ASP A 36 11.82 -5.04 17.18
N ARG A 37 11.79 -3.78 17.65
CA ARG A 37 11.83 -3.44 19.09
C ARG A 37 10.47 -3.50 19.77
N VAL A 38 9.39 -3.61 19.01
CA VAL A 38 8.04 -3.73 19.55
C VAL A 38 7.87 -5.13 20.17
N PRO A 39 7.52 -5.25 21.45
CA PRO A 39 7.38 -6.55 22.09
C PRO A 39 6.34 -7.44 21.39
N GLY A 40 6.75 -8.64 21.01
CA GLY A 40 5.90 -9.62 20.33
C GLY A 40 5.87 -9.48 18.81
N MET A 41 6.55 -8.48 18.22
CA MET A 41 6.68 -8.38 16.77
C MET A 41 7.43 -9.59 16.22
N THR A 42 6.87 -10.23 15.21
CA THR A 42 7.52 -11.32 14.48
C THR A 42 7.71 -10.93 13.02
N ALA A 43 8.63 -11.61 12.33
CA ALA A 43 8.83 -11.47 10.90
C ALA A 43 8.64 -12.80 10.19
N ASP A 44 8.06 -12.77 8.98
CA ASP A 44 8.03 -13.93 8.09
C ASP A 44 9.33 -14.07 7.27
N ALA A 45 9.38 -15.05 6.38
CA ALA A 45 10.58 -15.30 5.57
C ALA A 45 10.83 -14.25 4.47
N PHE A 46 9.82 -13.46 4.08
CA PHE A 46 9.98 -12.32 3.17
C PHE A 46 10.49 -11.07 3.93
N GLY A 47 10.18 -11.00 5.22
CA GLY A 47 10.50 -9.91 6.11
C GLY A 47 9.32 -8.98 6.39
N ASN A 48 8.08 -9.37 6.10
CA ASN A 48 6.92 -8.62 6.61
C ASN A 48 6.90 -8.71 8.13
N ARG A 49 6.50 -7.64 8.82
CA ARG A 49 6.39 -7.63 10.29
C ARG A 49 4.94 -7.78 10.69
N MET A 50 4.71 -8.60 11.70
CA MET A 50 3.36 -8.91 12.17
C MET A 50 3.29 -8.93 13.68
N LEU A 51 2.17 -8.43 14.21
CA LEU A 51 1.88 -8.44 15.64
C LEU A 51 0.39 -8.68 15.86
N VAL A 52 0.06 -9.61 16.75
CA VAL A 52 -1.33 -9.83 17.19
C VAL A 52 -1.54 -9.16 18.54
N ILE A 53 -2.56 -8.32 18.63
CA ILE A 53 -3.03 -7.73 19.89
C ILE A 53 -4.49 -8.15 20.13
N GLY A 54 -4.76 -8.64 21.34
CA GLY A 54 -6.07 -9.17 21.71
C GLY A 54 -6.19 -10.68 21.48
N ASP A 55 -7.32 -11.23 21.89
CA ASP A 55 -7.65 -12.64 21.67
C ASP A 55 -8.42 -12.80 20.35
N ARG A 56 -7.84 -13.56 19.40
CA ARG A 56 -8.40 -13.85 18.07
C ARG A 56 -9.06 -12.63 17.39
N PRO A 57 -8.28 -11.57 17.11
CA PRO A 57 -8.83 -10.37 16.49
C PRO A 57 -9.43 -10.67 15.12
N ARG A 58 -10.52 -9.98 14.79
CA ARG A 58 -11.24 -10.11 13.51
C ARG A 58 -10.90 -9.00 12.50
N VAL A 59 -10.08 -8.05 12.91
CA VAL A 59 -9.65 -6.92 12.07
C VAL A 59 -8.14 -6.95 11.91
N MET A 60 -7.69 -6.75 10.68
CA MET A 60 -6.32 -6.54 10.30
C MET A 60 -6.08 -5.07 9.96
N TRP A 61 -4.99 -4.50 10.49
CA TRP A 61 -4.49 -3.17 10.21
C TRP A 61 -3.26 -3.29 9.32
N SER A 62 -3.19 -2.52 8.24
CA SER A 62 -2.12 -2.64 7.25
C SER A 62 -1.48 -1.29 6.91
N CYS A 63 -0.17 -1.32 6.73
CA CYS A 63 0.63 -0.28 6.10
C CYS A 63 1.81 -0.94 5.38
N HIS A 64 2.45 -0.23 4.45
CA HIS A 64 3.70 -0.69 3.84
C HIS A 64 4.92 0.05 4.41
N VAL A 65 6.08 -0.60 4.33
CA VAL A 65 7.31 -0.11 4.97
C VAL A 65 8.18 0.66 3.99
N ASP A 66 8.27 0.20 2.74
CA ASP A 66 9.11 0.79 1.73
C ASP A 66 8.60 2.15 1.26
N THR A 67 9.44 2.87 0.51
CA THR A 67 9.11 4.16 -0.12
C THR A 67 9.70 4.15 -1.52
N VAL A 68 9.10 4.86 -2.48
CA VAL A 68 9.64 4.96 -3.86
C VAL A 68 10.92 5.81 -4.02
N ALA A 69 11.57 6.24 -2.94
CA ALA A 69 12.77 7.06 -3.03
C ALA A 69 13.87 6.35 -3.86
N ALA A 70 14.55 7.08 -4.75
CA ALA A 70 15.56 6.48 -5.63
C ALA A 70 16.82 6.01 -4.86
N ARG A 71 17.07 6.60 -3.68
CA ARG A 71 18.20 6.25 -2.81
C ARG A 71 17.77 6.32 -1.35
N GLY A 72 18.23 5.34 -0.59
CA GLY A 72 17.99 5.28 0.84
C GLY A 72 18.86 6.27 1.60
N ALA A 73 18.25 7.12 2.42
CA ALA A 73 18.98 8.12 3.21
C ALA A 73 18.13 8.64 4.38
N GLN A 74 18.80 9.23 5.37
CA GLN A 74 18.15 10.20 6.25
C GLN A 74 17.86 11.48 5.48
N GLN A 75 16.69 12.05 5.71
CA GLN A 75 16.18 13.23 5.02
C GLN A 75 15.77 14.30 6.02
N ASP A 76 15.94 15.57 5.62
CA ASP A 76 15.54 16.70 6.44
C ASP A 76 14.06 17.05 6.18
N VAL A 77 13.24 16.85 7.21
CA VAL A 77 11.78 17.04 7.17
C VAL A 77 11.39 18.21 8.07
N GLY A 78 10.38 18.96 7.65
CA GLY A 78 9.83 20.05 8.43
C GLY A 78 8.33 20.18 8.28
N ILE A 79 7.71 20.87 9.23
CA ILE A 79 6.30 21.29 9.16
C ILE A 79 6.30 22.79 8.90
N ASP A 80 5.51 23.23 7.92
CA ASP A 80 5.32 24.65 7.63
C ASP A 80 4.33 25.31 8.61
N THR A 81 4.11 26.62 8.45
CA THR A 81 3.18 27.39 9.30
C THR A 81 1.71 26.98 9.14
N SER A 82 1.39 26.26 8.06
CA SER A 82 0.04 25.74 7.77
C SER A 82 -0.17 24.34 8.33
N GLY A 83 0.84 23.74 8.97
CA GLY A 83 0.75 22.38 9.52
C GLY A 83 1.02 21.28 8.49
N ILE A 84 1.62 21.62 7.34
CA ILE A 84 1.95 20.67 6.29
C ILE A 84 3.39 20.19 6.44
N ALA A 85 3.59 18.88 6.58
CA ALA A 85 4.91 18.27 6.58
C ALA A 85 5.44 18.06 5.16
N GLY A 86 6.73 18.27 4.97
CA GLY A 86 7.42 18.12 3.69
C GLY A 86 8.94 18.10 3.83
N LEU A 87 9.63 17.74 2.74
CA LEU A 87 11.08 17.81 2.66
C LEU A 87 11.56 19.27 2.67
N ARG A 88 12.54 19.61 3.51
CA ARG A 88 13.14 20.96 3.52
C ARG A 88 14.01 21.22 2.30
N ASN A 89 14.70 20.18 1.83
CA ASN A 89 15.66 20.24 0.73
C ASN A 89 15.30 19.24 -0.38
N SER A 90 14.12 19.43 -0.97
CA SER A 90 13.56 18.50 -1.96
C SER A 90 14.33 18.51 -3.30
N LYS A 91 14.57 17.31 -3.86
CA LYS A 91 15.25 17.09 -5.16
C LYS A 91 14.56 15.97 -5.93
N ALA A 92 14.75 15.94 -7.24
CA ALA A 92 14.25 14.83 -8.07
C ALA A 92 14.78 13.47 -7.55
N GLY A 93 13.90 12.46 -7.55
CA GLY A 93 14.19 11.13 -7.01
C GLY A 93 14.04 11.01 -5.49
N MET A 94 13.65 12.09 -4.79
CA MET A 94 13.23 12.03 -3.40
C MET A 94 11.71 12.01 -3.29
N SER A 95 11.22 11.38 -2.23
CA SER A 95 9.86 11.44 -1.73
C SER A 95 9.92 11.75 -0.23
N LEU A 96 8.86 12.32 0.35
CA LEU A 96 8.76 12.52 1.80
C LEU A 96 8.62 11.19 2.53
N GLY A 97 8.02 10.19 1.88
CA GLY A 97 7.76 8.88 2.49
C GLY A 97 6.64 8.95 3.53
N ALA A 98 5.69 9.89 3.38
CA ALA A 98 4.42 9.86 4.09
C ALA A 98 3.52 8.74 3.56
N ASP A 99 3.74 8.36 2.30
CA ASP A 99 3.40 7.10 1.67
C ASP A 99 4.55 6.08 1.92
N ASP A 100 4.46 5.16 2.89
CA ASP A 100 3.41 5.01 3.92
C ASP A 100 3.94 5.20 5.36
N GLY A 101 4.79 6.22 5.56
CA GLY A 101 5.22 6.62 6.90
C GLY A 101 4.06 7.10 7.80
N ALA A 102 2.99 7.63 7.21
CA ALA A 102 1.80 8.04 7.96
C ALA A 102 1.04 6.83 8.54
N GLY A 103 0.80 5.78 7.75
CA GLY A 103 0.19 4.54 8.21
C GLY A 103 1.02 3.82 9.26
N ILE A 104 2.35 3.75 9.07
CA ILE A 104 3.27 3.21 10.08
C ILE A 104 3.13 3.95 11.41
N TRP A 105 3.13 5.29 11.39
CA TRP A 105 2.98 6.08 12.61
C TRP A 105 1.65 5.85 13.31
N ILE A 106 0.54 5.78 12.55
CA ILE A 106 -0.79 5.48 13.09
C ILE A 106 -0.78 4.10 13.76
N MET A 107 -0.30 3.07 13.07
CA MET A 107 -0.28 1.69 13.58
C MET A 107 0.59 1.53 14.82
N LEU A 108 1.78 2.12 14.86
CA LEU A 108 2.64 2.09 16.05
C LEU A 108 1.97 2.75 17.27
N ASN A 109 1.25 3.86 17.09
CA ASN A 109 0.51 4.48 18.19
C ASN A 109 -0.73 3.66 18.61
N MET A 110 -1.41 3.00 17.67
CA MET A 110 -2.49 2.05 18.00
C MET A 110 -1.97 0.84 18.79
N ILE A 111 -0.82 0.31 18.41
CA ILE A 111 -0.11 -0.77 19.13
C ILE A 111 0.24 -0.33 20.55
N ALA A 112 0.81 0.87 20.72
CA ALA A 112 1.13 1.43 22.03
C ALA A 112 -0.13 1.57 22.92
N ALA A 113 -1.27 1.91 22.34
CA ALA A 113 -2.57 1.96 23.01
C ALA A 113 -3.26 0.59 23.14
N ARG A 114 -2.60 -0.51 22.75
CA ARG A 114 -3.09 -1.89 22.81
C ARG A 114 -4.44 -2.09 22.12
N ARG A 115 -4.68 -1.38 21.01
CA ARG A 115 -5.88 -1.60 20.21
C ARG A 115 -5.86 -3.03 19.64
N PRO A 116 -6.95 -3.81 19.76
CA PRO A 116 -7.00 -5.16 19.22
C PRO A 116 -6.85 -5.17 17.69
N GLY A 117 -6.17 -6.18 17.16
CA GLY A 117 -5.97 -6.35 15.73
C GLY A 117 -4.81 -7.27 15.38
N LEU A 118 -4.83 -7.77 14.15
CA LEU A 118 -3.63 -8.24 13.47
C LEU A 118 -2.97 -7.04 12.78
N TYR A 119 -1.78 -6.65 13.19
CA TYR A 119 -1.02 -5.57 12.56
C TYR A 119 -0.04 -6.15 11.56
N LEU A 120 -0.13 -5.76 10.29
CA LEU A 120 0.80 -6.15 9.23
C LEU A 120 1.52 -4.93 8.65
N PHE A 121 2.85 -4.98 8.71
CA PHE A 121 3.75 -4.03 8.07
C PHE A 121 4.38 -4.74 6.87
N HIS A 122 3.80 -4.51 5.69
CA HIS A 122 4.21 -5.17 4.45
C HIS A 122 5.52 -4.56 3.92
N ARG A 123 6.33 -5.38 3.24
CA ARG A 123 7.49 -4.92 2.48
C ARG A 123 7.22 -5.04 0.98
N GLY A 124 7.75 -4.09 0.21
CA GLY A 124 7.76 -4.18 -1.25
C GLY A 124 6.38 -3.97 -1.86
N GLU A 125 5.57 -3.12 -1.24
CA GLU A 125 4.28 -2.69 -1.81
C GLU A 125 4.54 -1.93 -3.12
N GLU A 126 5.48 -0.99 -3.06
CA GLU A 126 5.86 -0.10 -4.16
C GLU A 126 6.61 -0.83 -5.29
N GLN A 127 6.80 -2.14 -5.13
CA GLN A 127 7.40 -3.08 -6.09
C GLN A 127 6.38 -4.14 -6.54
N GLY A 128 5.08 -3.84 -6.43
CA GLY A 128 3.99 -4.72 -6.83
C GLY A 128 3.49 -5.64 -5.72
N CYS A 129 3.33 -5.12 -4.49
CA CYS A 129 2.72 -5.83 -3.36
C CYS A 129 3.41 -7.18 -3.04
N LEU A 130 4.74 -7.22 -3.13
CA LEU A 130 5.50 -8.46 -3.01
C LEU A 130 5.30 -9.14 -1.64
N GLY A 131 5.26 -8.34 -0.57
CA GLY A 131 5.08 -8.81 0.80
C GLY A 131 3.72 -9.43 1.05
N SER A 132 2.63 -8.77 0.65
CA SER A 132 1.27 -9.31 0.79
C SER A 132 1.03 -10.51 -0.12
N ARG A 133 1.54 -10.48 -1.35
CA ARG A 133 1.54 -11.64 -2.25
C ARG A 133 2.27 -12.84 -1.65
N TRP A 134 3.37 -12.62 -0.93
CA TRP A 134 4.06 -13.68 -0.21
C TRP A 134 3.18 -14.28 0.89
N ILE A 135 2.54 -13.45 1.72
CA ILE A 135 1.65 -13.90 2.81
C ILE A 135 0.51 -14.74 2.24
N ARG A 136 -0.16 -14.23 1.20
CA ARG A 136 -1.26 -14.93 0.53
C ARG A 136 -0.86 -16.34 0.06
N ARG A 137 0.35 -16.48 -0.48
CA ARG A 137 0.83 -17.75 -1.05
C ARG A 137 1.36 -18.74 -0.01
N ASN A 138 2.05 -18.24 1.01
CA ASN A 138 2.85 -19.09 1.90
C ASN A 138 2.23 -19.26 3.28
N THR A 139 1.44 -18.27 3.73
CA THR A 139 0.82 -18.24 5.08
C THR A 139 -0.62 -17.72 5.03
N PRO A 140 -1.50 -18.20 4.13
CA PRO A 140 -2.88 -17.71 4.04
C PRO A 140 -3.68 -17.95 5.33
N GLU A 141 -3.27 -18.92 6.16
CA GLU A 141 -3.88 -19.17 7.47
C GLU A 141 -3.79 -18.00 8.44
N LEU A 142 -2.84 -17.07 8.24
CA LEU A 142 -2.74 -15.84 9.01
C LEU A 142 -4.01 -14.97 8.88
N LEU A 143 -4.69 -15.08 7.74
CA LEU A 143 -5.86 -14.26 7.38
C LEU A 143 -7.19 -14.96 7.65
N ARG A 144 -7.17 -16.25 8.04
CA ARG A 144 -8.38 -17.11 8.07
C ARG A 144 -9.52 -16.56 8.92
N ASP A 145 -9.21 -15.95 10.06
CA ASP A 145 -10.20 -15.44 11.01
C ASP A 145 -10.41 -13.92 10.90
N ILE A 146 -9.81 -13.29 9.88
CA ILE A 146 -9.93 -11.85 9.63
C ILE A 146 -11.15 -11.59 8.77
N ASP A 147 -12.06 -10.77 9.29
CA ASP A 147 -13.27 -10.33 8.58
C ASP A 147 -13.00 -9.05 7.79
N ALA A 148 -12.15 -8.15 8.32
CA ALA A 148 -11.85 -6.88 7.69
C ALA A 148 -10.35 -6.57 7.71
N ALA A 149 -9.82 -6.16 6.56
CA ALA A 149 -8.48 -5.63 6.36
C ALA A 149 -8.56 -4.14 6.02
N ILE A 150 -8.06 -3.29 6.91
CA ILE A 150 -8.10 -1.83 6.78
C ILE A 150 -6.67 -1.33 6.59
N ALA A 151 -6.36 -0.84 5.39
CA ALA A 151 -5.09 -0.19 5.09
C ALA A 151 -5.11 1.31 5.44
N PHE A 152 -3.97 1.82 5.88
CA PHE A 152 -3.73 3.24 6.14
C PHE A 152 -2.85 3.86 5.04
N ASP A 153 -3.22 3.64 3.79
CA ASP A 153 -2.35 3.80 2.63
C ASP A 153 -3.09 4.46 1.45
N ARG A 154 -3.80 5.55 1.73
CA ARG A 154 -4.51 6.30 0.69
C ARG A 154 -4.26 7.78 0.85
N ALA A 155 -4.03 8.42 -0.29
CA ALA A 155 -3.89 9.86 -0.39
C ALA A 155 -5.17 10.60 0.04
N ASP A 156 -5.04 11.91 0.21
CA ASP A 156 -6.12 12.84 0.53
C ASP A 156 -6.75 12.58 1.91
N LEU A 157 -7.98 13.05 2.15
CA LEU A 157 -8.48 13.37 3.49
C LEU A 157 -9.81 12.70 3.86
N GLY A 158 -10.39 11.87 3.00
CA GLY A 158 -11.78 11.46 3.19
C GLY A 158 -12.26 10.27 2.38
N ASP A 159 -11.38 9.43 1.87
CA ASP A 159 -11.80 8.25 1.13
C ASP A 159 -11.82 7.02 2.04
N VAL A 160 -12.88 6.23 1.91
CA VAL A 160 -12.98 4.84 2.37
C VAL A 160 -13.17 3.99 1.12
N ILE A 161 -12.13 3.25 0.73
CA ILE A 161 -12.09 2.58 -0.56
C ILE A 161 -12.99 1.34 -0.57
N THR A 162 -13.87 1.25 -1.57
CA THR A 162 -14.80 0.13 -1.79
C THR A 162 -14.35 -0.82 -2.89
N HIS A 163 -13.59 -0.30 -3.86
CA HIS A 163 -13.09 -1.04 -5.01
C HIS A 163 -11.61 -0.77 -5.20
N GLN A 164 -10.86 -1.80 -5.56
CA GLN A 164 -9.44 -1.72 -5.89
C GLN A 164 -9.22 -2.40 -7.24
N SER A 165 -8.51 -1.74 -8.16
CA SER A 165 -8.28 -2.25 -9.53
C SER A 165 -9.57 -2.71 -10.22
N TYR A 166 -10.61 -1.87 -10.14
CA TYR A 166 -11.95 -2.08 -10.71
C TYR A 166 -12.76 -3.25 -10.14
N GLY A 167 -12.23 -4.00 -9.16
CA GLY A 167 -12.96 -5.06 -8.46
C GLY A 167 -13.46 -4.59 -7.11
N ARG A 168 -14.66 -5.01 -6.72
CA ARG A 168 -15.17 -4.78 -5.36
C ARG A 168 -14.36 -5.57 -4.34
N THR A 169 -13.84 -4.86 -3.35
CA THR A 169 -13.04 -5.41 -2.25
C THR A 169 -13.65 -5.14 -0.89
N CYS A 170 -14.55 -4.15 -0.79
CA CYS A 170 -15.31 -3.80 0.39
C CYS A 170 -16.78 -3.54 0.01
N SER A 171 -17.70 -4.01 0.84
CA SER A 171 -19.14 -3.78 0.68
C SER A 171 -19.50 -2.32 0.91
N ASP A 172 -20.60 -1.87 0.29
CA ASP A 172 -21.13 -0.54 0.51
C ASP A 172 -21.63 -0.38 1.96
N ALA A 173 -22.14 -1.47 2.56
CA ALA A 173 -22.58 -1.50 3.95
C ALA A 173 -21.42 -1.30 4.94
N PHE A 174 -20.31 -2.03 4.79
CA PHE A 174 -19.11 -1.84 5.62
C PHE A 174 -18.58 -0.41 5.46
N ALA A 175 -18.45 0.07 4.22
CA ALA A 175 -17.92 1.41 3.96
C ALA A 175 -18.81 2.50 4.56
N ALA A 176 -20.13 2.39 4.43
CA ALA A 176 -21.07 3.34 5.01
C ALA A 176 -20.98 3.38 6.55
N ASP A 177 -20.86 2.22 7.20
CA ASP A 177 -20.78 2.14 8.66
C ASP A 177 -19.44 2.67 9.18
N LEU A 178 -18.33 2.35 8.51
CA LEU A 178 -17.01 2.90 8.83
C LEU A 178 -16.97 4.42 8.63
N VAL A 179 -17.55 4.93 7.54
CA VAL A 179 -17.71 6.37 7.30
C VAL A 179 -18.51 7.04 8.41
N ALA A 180 -19.64 6.46 8.82
CA ALA A 180 -20.48 6.98 9.89
C ALA A 180 -19.72 7.01 11.22
N ALA A 181 -18.98 5.94 11.53
CA ALA A 181 -18.18 5.84 12.74
C ALA A 181 -17.06 6.89 12.77
N LEU A 182 -16.28 7.03 11.69
CA LEU A 182 -15.20 8.02 11.61
C LEU A 182 -15.75 9.45 11.70
N ASN A 183 -16.74 9.79 10.87
CA ASN A 183 -17.33 11.14 10.87
C ASN A 183 -18.04 11.48 12.20
N GLY A 184 -18.53 10.47 12.94
CA GLY A 184 -19.08 10.64 14.28
C GLY A 184 -18.02 10.90 15.36
N LEU A 185 -16.78 10.44 15.15
CA LEU A 185 -15.67 10.62 16.10
C LEU A 185 -14.96 11.97 15.97
N ASP A 186 -14.99 12.61 14.80
CA ASP A 186 -14.50 13.99 14.61
C ASP A 186 -15.37 14.78 13.61
N PRO A 187 -16.00 15.89 14.03
CA PRO A 187 -16.91 16.68 13.18
C PRO A 187 -16.20 17.39 12.01
N ARG A 188 -14.87 17.36 11.95
CA ARG A 188 -14.09 17.92 10.83
C ARG A 188 -13.85 16.90 9.72
N PHE A 189 -14.09 15.62 9.97
CA PHE A 189 -13.98 14.61 8.92
C PHE A 189 -15.11 14.69 7.92
N ARG A 190 -14.78 14.31 6.68
CA ARG A 190 -15.69 14.22 5.55
C ARG A 190 -15.40 12.91 4.82
N TYR A 191 -15.22 11.82 5.57
CA TYR A 191 -15.04 10.50 4.98
C TYR A 191 -16.28 10.13 4.17
N LYS A 192 -16.07 9.47 3.04
CA LYS A 192 -17.10 8.96 2.14
C LYS A 192 -16.60 7.68 1.46
N PRO A 193 -17.49 6.79 0.99
CA PRO A 193 -17.10 5.70 0.13
C PRO A 193 -16.51 6.22 -1.19
N ASP A 194 -15.50 5.53 -1.70
CA ASP A 194 -14.84 5.83 -2.98
C ASP A 194 -14.53 4.52 -3.73
N ASP A 195 -14.89 4.44 -5.01
CA ASP A 195 -14.73 3.26 -5.88
C ASP A 195 -13.55 3.38 -6.87
N THR A 196 -12.72 4.41 -6.72
CA THR A 196 -11.55 4.72 -7.57
C THR A 196 -10.23 4.21 -6.98
N GLY A 197 -10.30 3.22 -6.08
CA GLY A 197 -9.12 2.64 -5.48
C GLY A 197 -8.23 1.96 -6.52
N VAL A 198 -6.92 2.12 -6.32
CA VAL A 198 -5.90 1.41 -7.08
C VAL A 198 -5.55 0.10 -6.38
N TYR A 199 -4.68 -0.69 -7.00
CA TYR A 199 -4.12 -1.89 -6.40
C TYR A 199 -3.27 -1.51 -5.17
N THR A 200 -3.50 -2.16 -4.03
CA THR A 200 -2.67 -2.05 -2.81
C THR A 200 -2.59 -3.41 -2.13
N ASP A 201 -1.80 -3.54 -1.06
CA ASP A 201 -1.59 -4.80 -0.33
C ASP A 201 -2.88 -5.55 0.05
N THR A 202 -3.93 -4.84 0.50
CA THR A 202 -5.17 -5.53 0.94
C THR A 202 -5.96 -6.12 -0.22
N ASN A 203 -5.72 -5.68 -1.46
CA ASN A 203 -6.31 -6.29 -2.64
C ASN A 203 -5.83 -7.73 -2.86
N GLU A 204 -4.60 -8.08 -2.44
CA GLU A 204 -4.09 -9.46 -2.49
C GLU A 204 -4.92 -10.42 -1.63
N TYR A 205 -5.71 -9.89 -0.68
CA TYR A 205 -6.50 -10.69 0.25
C TYR A 205 -8.00 -10.67 -0.06
N ALA A 206 -8.44 -9.99 -1.12
CA ALA A 206 -9.86 -9.79 -1.41
C ALA A 206 -10.62 -11.08 -1.77
N ASP A 207 -9.93 -12.18 -2.08
CA ASP A 207 -10.51 -13.51 -2.25
C ASP A 207 -10.55 -14.33 -0.95
N ILE A 208 -10.02 -13.80 0.15
CA ILE A 208 -9.91 -14.47 1.46
C ILE A 208 -10.68 -13.70 2.54
N VAL A 209 -10.48 -12.38 2.61
CA VAL A 209 -11.05 -11.49 3.63
C VAL A 209 -12.26 -10.78 3.06
N ALA A 210 -13.36 -10.77 3.81
CA ALA A 210 -14.62 -10.18 3.37
C ALA A 210 -14.46 -8.69 3.06
N GLU A 211 -13.89 -7.89 3.96
CA GLU A 211 -13.86 -6.43 3.80
C GLU A 211 -12.43 -5.91 3.68
N CYS A 212 -11.93 -5.74 2.46
CA CYS A 212 -10.63 -5.13 2.19
C CYS A 212 -10.81 -3.67 1.76
N THR A 213 -10.44 -2.73 2.63
CA THR A 213 -10.55 -1.29 2.38
C THR A 213 -9.21 -0.59 2.60
N ASN A 214 -9.17 0.68 2.20
CA ASN A 214 -8.03 1.56 2.38
C ASN A 214 -8.55 2.98 2.73
N LEU A 215 -7.89 3.64 3.69
CA LEU A 215 -8.32 4.90 4.28
C LEU A 215 -7.38 6.04 3.93
N SER A 216 -7.96 7.16 3.50
CA SER A 216 -7.21 8.41 3.37
C SER A 216 -6.51 8.78 4.67
N VAL A 217 -5.19 9.02 4.64
CA VAL A 217 -4.37 9.36 5.81
C VAL A 217 -3.77 10.77 5.79
N GLY A 218 -4.02 11.53 4.74
CA GLY A 218 -3.69 12.96 4.64
C GLY A 218 -2.43 13.30 3.86
N TYR A 219 -1.73 12.31 3.27
CA TYR A 219 -0.66 12.63 2.33
C TYR A 219 -1.22 13.01 0.95
N GLN A 220 -0.46 13.78 0.18
CA GLN A 220 -0.85 14.22 -1.16
C GLN A 220 0.38 14.38 -2.06
N ARG A 221 0.20 14.19 -3.38
CA ARG A 221 1.30 14.21 -4.36
C ARG A 221 2.41 13.22 -4.00
N GLN A 222 2.00 12.02 -3.62
CA GLN A 222 2.87 10.90 -3.35
C GLN A 222 3.81 10.59 -4.53
N HIS A 223 4.82 9.80 -4.22
CA HIS A 223 5.80 9.30 -5.18
C HIS A 223 6.68 10.36 -5.85
N GLY A 224 6.90 11.48 -5.17
CA GLY A 224 7.77 12.50 -5.71
C GLY A 224 8.16 13.62 -4.76
N PRO A 225 8.98 14.57 -5.24
CA PRO A 225 9.61 15.60 -4.41
C PRO A 225 8.63 16.59 -3.78
N LYS A 226 7.36 16.60 -4.23
CA LYS A 226 6.31 17.49 -3.74
C LYS A 226 5.31 16.79 -2.83
N GLU A 227 5.62 15.56 -2.45
CA GLU A 227 4.86 14.82 -1.46
C GLU A 227 4.82 15.62 -0.16
N ARG A 228 3.63 15.67 0.42
CA ARG A 228 3.34 16.42 1.64
C ARG A 228 2.29 15.71 2.46
N LEU A 229 2.26 15.97 3.76
CA LEU A 229 1.29 15.38 4.69
C LEU A 229 0.58 16.48 5.49
N ASP A 230 -0.76 16.45 5.53
CA ASP A 230 -1.54 17.22 6.49
C ASP A 230 -1.42 16.54 7.88
N VAL A 231 -0.51 17.08 8.69
CA VAL A 231 -0.20 16.53 10.02
C VAL A 231 -1.45 16.56 10.92
N ALA A 232 -2.26 17.61 10.82
CA ALA A 232 -3.43 17.76 11.65
C ALA A 232 -4.51 16.73 11.28
N HIS A 233 -4.65 16.38 9.99
CA HIS A 233 -5.54 15.29 9.57
C HIS A 233 -5.04 13.94 10.10
N CYS A 234 -3.76 13.63 9.92
CA CYS A 234 -3.16 12.39 10.42
C CYS A 234 -3.32 12.23 11.95
N GLU A 235 -3.10 13.31 12.72
CA GLU A 235 -3.33 13.32 14.18
C GLU A 235 -4.81 13.07 14.54
N ARG A 236 -5.75 13.66 13.79
CA ARG A 236 -7.19 13.42 14.00
C ARG A 236 -7.54 11.97 13.70
N LEU A 237 -7.00 11.41 12.61
CA LEU A 237 -7.26 10.03 12.22
C LEU A 237 -6.77 9.08 13.31
N LEU A 238 -5.53 9.25 13.80
CA LEU A 238 -5.04 8.48 14.94
C LEU A 238 -5.99 8.59 16.14
N ALA A 239 -6.40 9.81 16.52
CA ALA A 239 -7.30 10.00 17.65
C ALA A 239 -8.66 9.30 17.49
N ALA A 240 -9.17 9.19 16.26
CA ALA A 240 -10.36 8.42 15.94
C ALA A 240 -10.10 6.92 16.00
N MET A 241 -8.97 6.44 15.44
CA MET A 241 -8.63 5.02 15.45
C MET A 241 -8.40 4.47 16.87
N LEU A 242 -7.94 5.30 17.80
CA LEU A 242 -7.84 4.95 19.21
C LEU A 242 -9.20 4.77 19.91
N LYS A 243 -10.27 5.29 19.32
CA LYS A 243 -11.64 5.24 19.85
C LYS A 243 -12.58 4.33 19.07
N LEU A 244 -12.24 4.01 17.82
CA LEU A 244 -13.09 3.21 16.94
C LEU A 244 -13.41 1.86 17.57
N ASP A 245 -14.71 1.55 17.65
CA ASP A 245 -15.21 0.25 18.06
C ASP A 245 -15.47 -0.61 16.82
N THR A 246 -14.47 -1.42 16.47
CA THR A 246 -14.53 -2.27 15.29
C THR A 246 -15.50 -3.44 15.41
N SER A 247 -15.94 -3.79 16.62
CA SER A 247 -16.90 -4.89 16.84
C SER A 247 -18.30 -4.57 16.32
N ARG A 248 -18.54 -3.29 16.00
CA ARG A 248 -19.82 -2.79 15.51
C ARG A 248 -19.88 -2.69 13.99
N LEU A 249 -18.74 -2.81 13.30
CA LEU A 249 -18.67 -2.67 11.85
C LEU A 249 -19.39 -3.83 11.16
N VAL A 250 -20.22 -3.50 10.19
CA VAL A 250 -20.97 -4.47 9.38
C VAL A 250 -20.03 -5.24 8.47
N ILE A 251 -20.03 -6.57 8.54
CA ILE A 251 -19.36 -7.45 7.57
C ILE A 251 -20.43 -8.05 6.66
N GLU A 252 -20.37 -7.77 5.35
CA GLU A 252 -21.42 -8.16 4.40
C GLU A 252 -20.89 -8.88 3.15
N ARG A 253 -19.73 -8.48 2.61
CA ARG A 253 -19.24 -9.05 1.36
C ARG A 253 -18.86 -10.52 1.55
N ASP A 254 -19.30 -11.38 0.65
CA ASP A 254 -18.81 -12.75 0.55
C ASP A 254 -17.60 -12.79 -0.40
N PRO A 255 -16.38 -13.07 0.10
CA PRO A 255 -15.17 -13.11 -0.74
C PRO A 255 -15.17 -14.27 -1.74
N ALA A 256 -16.02 -15.30 -1.54
CA ALA A 256 -16.12 -16.45 -2.44
C ALA A 256 -16.98 -16.18 -3.68
N ILE A 257 -17.78 -15.10 -3.68
CA ILE A 257 -18.61 -14.71 -4.82
C ILE A 257 -17.80 -13.76 -5.71
N PRO A 258 -17.47 -14.15 -6.94
CA PRO A 258 -16.77 -13.27 -7.87
C PRO A 258 -17.62 -12.02 -8.17
N ASP A 259 -16.97 -10.87 -8.20
CA ASP A 259 -17.61 -9.64 -8.66
C ASP A 259 -17.76 -9.67 -10.18
N ASP A 260 -18.95 -10.03 -10.68
CA ASP A 260 -19.28 -10.08 -12.12
C ASP A 260 -19.04 -8.72 -12.81
N ASP A 261 -19.13 -7.61 -12.06
CA ASP A 261 -18.82 -6.27 -12.57
C ASP A 261 -17.34 -6.09 -12.92
N ARG A 262 -16.43 -6.86 -12.30
CA ARG A 262 -14.99 -6.77 -12.60
C ARG A 262 -14.72 -7.14 -14.06
N TRP A 263 -15.37 -8.19 -14.56
CA TRP A 263 -15.23 -8.64 -15.95
C TRP A 263 -16.06 -7.79 -16.90
N ARG A 264 -17.28 -7.38 -16.51
CA ARG A 264 -18.10 -6.48 -17.32
C ARG A 264 -17.49 -5.09 -17.50
N ARG A 265 -16.97 -4.47 -16.43
CA ARG A 265 -16.30 -3.15 -16.53
C ARG A 265 -14.98 -3.26 -17.28
N PHE A 266 -14.24 -4.36 -17.15
CA PHE A 266 -13.07 -4.61 -17.97
C PHE A 266 -13.46 -4.74 -19.46
N ASP A 267 -14.50 -5.52 -19.78
CA ASP A 267 -15.02 -5.68 -21.14
C ASP A 267 -15.58 -4.36 -21.72
N ASP A 268 -16.27 -3.56 -20.90
CA ASP A 268 -16.83 -2.25 -21.31
C ASP A 268 -15.73 -1.19 -21.49
N TYR A 269 -14.67 -1.21 -20.68
CA TYR A 269 -13.55 -0.25 -20.75
C TYR A 269 -12.56 -0.59 -21.87
N CYS A 270 -12.29 -1.88 -22.09
CA CYS A 270 -11.41 -2.36 -23.15
C CYS A 270 -12.14 -2.44 -24.51
N GLY A 271 -13.47 -2.50 -24.51
CA GLY A 271 -14.24 -2.78 -25.72
C GLY A 271 -14.01 -4.22 -26.19
N HIS A 272 -15.07 -4.87 -26.65
CA HIS A 272 -15.06 -6.25 -27.15
C HIS A 272 -14.29 -6.37 -28.48
N GLN A 273 -12.97 -6.08 -28.48
CA GLN A 273 -12.06 -6.27 -29.62
C GLN A 273 -10.58 -5.91 -29.36
N MET A 274 -10.19 -5.37 -28.20
CA MET A 274 -8.76 -5.07 -27.97
C MET A 274 -7.98 -6.33 -27.63
N ASN A 275 -7.03 -6.71 -28.49
CA ASN A 275 -6.04 -7.72 -28.15
C ASN A 275 -4.94 -7.10 -27.26
N PHE A 276 -4.07 -7.95 -26.70
CA PHE A 276 -3.04 -7.50 -25.76
C PHE A 276 -2.06 -6.49 -26.38
N VAL A 277 -1.76 -6.63 -27.66
CA VAL A 277 -0.91 -5.68 -28.41
C VAL A 277 -1.58 -4.33 -28.49
N ASP A 278 -2.87 -4.27 -28.85
CA ASP A 278 -3.63 -3.02 -28.91
C ASP A 278 -3.71 -2.33 -27.54
N ALA A 279 -3.84 -3.12 -26.46
CA ALA A 279 -3.84 -2.61 -25.09
C ALA A 279 -2.49 -2.00 -24.70
N ILE A 280 -1.38 -2.67 -25.02
CA ILE A 280 -0.02 -2.16 -24.80
C ILE A 280 0.22 -0.89 -25.61
N VAL A 281 -0.18 -0.87 -26.88
CA VAL A 281 -0.04 0.31 -27.76
C VAL A 281 -0.85 1.50 -27.25
N LYS A 282 -2.05 1.26 -26.70
CA LYS A 282 -2.89 2.32 -26.12
C LYS A 282 -2.35 2.83 -24.79
N TYR A 283 -1.71 1.96 -24.00
CA TYR A 283 -1.21 2.29 -22.66
C TYR A 283 0.26 1.89 -22.45
N PRO A 284 1.20 2.44 -23.24
CA PRO A 284 2.58 1.95 -23.28
C PRO A 284 3.34 2.19 -21.97
N SER A 285 3.06 3.29 -21.28
CA SER A 285 3.68 3.58 -19.97
C SER A 285 3.19 2.64 -18.86
N LEU A 286 1.92 2.22 -18.92
CA LEU A 286 1.36 1.25 -17.97
C LEU A 286 1.94 -0.14 -18.21
N ALA A 287 2.03 -0.56 -19.48
CA ALA A 287 2.67 -1.81 -19.85
C ALA A 287 4.14 -1.85 -19.43
N ALA A 288 4.89 -0.77 -19.68
CA ALA A 288 6.29 -0.65 -19.22
C ALA A 288 6.40 -0.79 -17.70
N ARG A 289 5.54 -0.10 -16.95
CA ARG A 289 5.51 -0.21 -15.48
C ARG A 289 5.19 -1.64 -15.03
N ILE A 290 4.19 -2.29 -15.61
CA ILE A 290 3.86 -3.69 -15.29
C ILE A 290 5.02 -4.63 -15.58
N LEU A 291 5.77 -4.41 -16.67
CA LEU A 291 6.96 -5.21 -17.00
C LEU A 291 8.07 -5.01 -15.97
N GLU A 292 8.33 -3.77 -15.56
CA GLU A 292 9.26 -3.42 -14.49
C GLU A 292 8.83 -4.07 -13.16
N ASP A 293 7.53 -4.00 -12.81
CA ASP A 293 6.93 -4.61 -11.61
C ASP A 293 7.01 -6.15 -11.64
N CYS A 294 7.00 -6.75 -12.84
CA CYS A 294 7.21 -8.18 -13.04
C CYS A 294 8.69 -8.60 -13.02
N GLY A 295 9.61 -7.66 -12.80
CA GLY A 295 11.05 -7.90 -12.76
C GLY A 295 11.69 -8.06 -14.13
N VAL A 296 10.99 -7.71 -15.22
CA VAL A 296 11.57 -7.69 -16.57
C VAL A 296 12.38 -6.42 -16.71
N THR A 297 13.71 -6.57 -16.77
CA THR A 297 14.59 -5.42 -17.00
C THR A 297 14.51 -4.95 -18.45
N LEU A 298 14.83 -3.67 -18.69
CA LEU A 298 14.91 -3.13 -20.05
C LEU A 298 15.88 -3.93 -20.92
N ASP A 299 17.01 -4.38 -20.36
CA ASP A 299 18.01 -5.16 -21.08
C ASP A 299 17.48 -6.55 -21.47
N GLU A 300 16.75 -7.23 -20.57
CA GLU A 300 16.10 -8.52 -20.87
C GLU A 300 15.01 -8.35 -21.94
N PHE A 301 14.17 -7.31 -21.81
CA PHE A 301 13.14 -7.02 -22.79
C PHE A 301 13.73 -6.74 -24.18
N LEU A 302 14.80 -5.94 -24.24
CA LEU A 302 15.49 -5.64 -25.50
C LEU A 302 16.21 -6.87 -26.06
N ALA A 303 16.79 -7.73 -25.22
CA ALA A 303 17.44 -8.97 -25.66
C ALA A 303 16.45 -9.94 -26.28
N ILE A 304 15.29 -10.16 -25.64
CA ILE A 304 14.20 -11.00 -26.16
C ILE A 304 13.64 -10.40 -27.46
N SER A 305 13.42 -9.08 -27.49
CA SER A 305 12.96 -8.37 -28.69
C SER A 305 13.93 -8.51 -29.87
N TRP A 306 15.24 -8.51 -29.58
CA TRP A 306 16.30 -8.73 -30.59
C TRP A 306 16.35 -10.18 -31.08
N GLU A 307 16.19 -11.17 -30.20
CA GLU A 307 16.12 -12.59 -30.58
C GLU A 307 14.89 -12.88 -31.45
N GLU A 308 13.75 -12.26 -31.17
CA GLU A 308 12.53 -12.38 -31.98
C GLU A 308 12.70 -11.72 -33.36
N TYR A 309 13.35 -10.55 -33.43
CA TYR A 309 13.68 -9.88 -34.69
C TYR A 309 14.69 -10.66 -35.55
N MET A 310 15.63 -11.40 -34.95
CA MET A 310 16.64 -12.20 -35.64
C MET A 310 16.19 -13.63 -35.95
N GLY A 311 15.21 -14.16 -35.20
CA GLY A 311 14.60 -15.46 -35.45
C GLY A 311 13.75 -15.51 -36.72
N ASP A 312 13.29 -14.34 -37.20
CA ASP A 312 12.53 -14.20 -38.46
C ASP A 312 13.45 -14.04 -39.69
N ASP A 313 14.78 -13.90 -39.50
CA ASP A 313 15.76 -13.63 -40.56
C ASP A 313 16.74 -14.81 -40.78
N THR A 314 16.29 -16.05 -40.56
CA THR A 314 17.04 -17.25 -41.01
C THR A 314 16.83 -17.50 -42.51
N ASP A 315 17.29 -16.57 -43.34
CA ASP A 315 17.63 -16.86 -44.75
C ASP A 315 18.98 -16.24 -45.16
N TYR A 316 19.90 -16.06 -44.19
CA TYR A 316 21.27 -15.66 -44.48
C TYR A 316 22.12 -16.86 -44.90
N ARG A 317 22.22 -17.12 -46.21
CA ARG A 317 23.26 -17.99 -46.78
C ARG A 317 24.59 -17.22 -46.90
N PRO A 318 25.70 -17.71 -46.32
CA PRO A 318 27.00 -17.08 -46.54
C PRO A 318 27.43 -17.29 -48.00
N LEU A 319 27.77 -16.20 -48.67
CA LEU A 319 28.46 -16.24 -49.96
C LEU A 319 29.83 -16.92 -49.78
N MET A 320 29.94 -18.15 -50.27
CA MET A 320 31.22 -18.81 -50.50
C MET A 320 32.04 -17.97 -51.48
N ALA A 321 33.22 -17.52 -51.03
CA ALA A 321 34.23 -16.94 -51.91
C ALA A 321 34.83 -18.02 -52.80
N SER A 322 34.86 -17.76 -54.12
CA SER A 322 35.74 -18.41 -55.09
C SER A 322 36.99 -17.58 -55.31
#